data_AF-A0A7Y3DLX2-F1
#
_entry.id   AF-A0A7Y3DLX2-F1
#
_cell.length_a   1.000
_cell.length_b   1.000
_cell.length_c   1.000
_cell.angle_alpha   90.00
_cell.angle_beta   90.00
_cell.angle_gamma   90.00
#
_symmetry.space_group_name_H-M   'P 1'
#
loop_
_entity.id
_entity.type
_entity.pdbx_description
1 polymer ?
#
loop_
_entity_poly.entity_id
_entity_poly.type
_entity_poly.pdbx_seq_one_letter_code
_entity_poly.pdbx_strand_id
1 'polypeptide(L)' 'MAESVKVLPDDIKAIIDIYEWDMRTREGVQRFRELKAKALPSVALDGELVWESIIPMQEEIIAKIQDLYRQKNQGV' A
#
# COMPACT_ATOMS: atom_id res chain seq x y z
N MET A 1 9.66 -2.17 8.84
CA MET A 1 9.69 -2.15 7.37
C MET A 1 9.42 -3.56 6.88
N ALA A 2 8.17 -3.88 6.58
CA ALA A 2 7.77 -5.15 5.98
C ALA A 2 8.60 -5.35 4.70
N GLU A 3 9.41 -6.41 4.69
CA GLU A 3 10.38 -6.68 3.63
C GLU A 3 9.75 -6.73 2.23
N SER A 4 8.46 -7.10 2.15
CA SER A 4 7.68 -7.22 0.92
C SER A 4 7.56 -5.93 0.11
N VAL A 5 7.67 -4.75 0.71
CA VAL A 5 7.60 -3.45 -0.02
C VAL A 5 8.99 -2.92 -0.39
N LYS A 6 10.04 -3.33 0.34
CA LYS A 6 11.43 -2.98 0.02
C LYS A 6 11.92 -3.61 -1.28
N VAL A 7 11.37 -4.77 -1.64
CA VAL A 7 11.76 -5.54 -2.83
C VAL A 7 11.03 -5.12 -4.11
N LEU A 8 10.18 -4.09 -4.06
CA LEU A 8 9.54 -3.57 -5.27
C LEU A 8 10.60 -3.09 -6.30
N PRO A 9 10.37 -3.29 -7.61
CA PRO A 9 11.28 -2.84 -8.65
C PRO A 9 11.44 -1.32 -8.66
N ASP A 10 12.60 -0.82 -9.09
CA ASP A 10 12.90 0.61 -9.13
C ASP A 10 11.93 1.40 -10.01
N ASP A 11 11.47 0.85 -11.14
CA ASP A 11 10.47 1.48 -12.01
C ASP A 11 9.15 1.77 -11.28
N ILE A 12 8.77 0.90 -10.34
CA ILE A 12 7.55 1.06 -9.54
C ILE A 12 7.80 2.07 -8.41
N LYS A 13 8.96 2.00 -7.76
CA LYS A 13 9.36 2.98 -6.73
C LYS A 13 9.47 4.40 -7.28
N ALA A 14 9.76 4.57 -8.57
CA ALA A 14 9.81 5.87 -9.21
C ALA A 14 8.43 6.55 -9.38
N ILE A 15 7.34 5.78 -9.28
CA ILE A 15 5.97 6.28 -9.51
C ILE A 15 5.08 6.24 -8.26
N ILE A 16 5.60 5.79 -7.11
CA ILE A 16 4.86 5.73 -5.85
C ILE A 16 5.67 6.28 -4.69
N ASP A 17 4.96 6.76 -3.66
CA ASP A 17 5.51 6.96 -2.33
C ASP A 17 5.11 5.81 -1.40
N ILE A 18 6.09 5.28 -0.66
CA ILE A 18 5.89 4.18 0.27
C ILE A 18 5.93 4.70 1.69
N TYR A 19 4.87 4.45 2.44
CA TYR A 19 4.79 4.78 3.86
C TYR A 19 4.51 3.50 4.66
N GLU A 20 5.21 3.36 5.79
CA GLU A 20 4.94 2.32 6.76
C GLU A 20 4.56 2.94 8.10
N TRP A 21 3.55 2.35 8.73
CA TRP A 21 3.18 2.69 10.10
C TRP A 21 3.24 1.47 11.01
N ASP A 22 3.71 1.70 12.23
CA ASP A 22 3.82 0.69 13.27
C ASP A 22 2.67 0.83 14.28
N MET A 23 1.97 -0.27 14.56
CA MET A 23 0.80 -0.27 15.46
C MET A 23 1.14 -0.03 16.93
N ARG A 24 2.43 -0.02 17.30
CA ARG A 24 2.91 0.39 18.63
C ARG A 24 3.00 1.90 18.77
N THR A 25 2.92 2.67 17.68
CA THR A 25 2.94 4.14 17.71
C THR A 25 1.52 4.72 17.60
N ARG A 26 1.33 5.91 18.17
CA ARG A 26 0.04 6.62 18.11
C ARG A 26 -0.36 6.93 16.66
N GLU A 27 0.61 7.31 15.84
CA GLU A 27 0.42 7.62 14.42
C GLU A 27 -0.05 6.39 13.64
N GLY A 28 0.53 5.21 13.91
CA GLY A 28 0.09 3.99 13.24
C GLY A 28 -1.31 3.55 13.64
N VAL A 29 -1.65 3.65 14.92
CA VAL A 29 -3.04 3.39 15.38
C VAL A 29 -4.02 4.37 14.77
N GLN A 30 -3.66 5.65 14.62
CA GLN A 30 -4.50 6.65 13.96
C GLN A 30 -4.72 6.29 12.50
N ARG A 31 -3.65 6.03 11.74
CA ARG A 31 -3.74 5.66 10.32
C ARG A 31 -4.54 4.38 10.09
N PHE A 32 -4.35 3.37 10.94
CA PHE A 32 -5.13 2.14 10.89
C PHE A 32 -6.64 2.38 11.04
N ARG A 33 -7.03 3.29 11.93
CA ARG A 33 -8.44 3.70 12.10
C ARG A 33 -8.96 4.52 10.93
N GLU A 34 -8.16 5.44 10.40
CA GLU A 34 -8.53 6.25 9.23
C GLU A 34 -8.81 5.38 8.00
N LEU A 35 -7.98 4.36 7.78
CA LEU A 35 -8.13 3.36 6.72
C LEU A 35 -9.27 2.36 6.98
N LYS A 36 -9.93 2.44 8.14
CA LYS A 36 -10.97 1.50 8.60
C LYS A 36 -10.54 0.04 8.56
N ALA A 37 -9.24 -0.21 8.71
CA ALA A 37 -8.70 -1.56 8.78
C ALA A 37 -9.16 -2.25 10.08
N LYS A 38 -9.38 -3.55 9.98
CA LYS A 38 -9.87 -4.43 11.05
C LYS A 38 -8.82 -5.43 11.51
N ALA A 39 -7.88 -5.79 10.63
CA ALA A 39 -6.86 -6.79 10.91
C ALA A 39 -5.53 -6.50 10.21
N LEU A 40 -4.44 -6.80 10.93
CA LEU A 40 -3.08 -6.72 10.40
C LEU A 40 -2.68 -8.05 9.74
N PRO A 41 -1.79 -8.04 8.74
CA PRO A 41 -1.28 -6.85 8.05
C PRO A 41 -2.37 -6.22 7.17
N SER A 42 -2.28 -4.90 6.98
CA SER A 42 -3.19 -4.14 6.13
C SER A 42 -2.38 -3.32 5.14
N VAL A 43 -2.78 -3.31 3.87
CA VAL A 43 -2.12 -2.57 2.81
C VAL A 43 -3.15 -1.67 2.14
N ALA A 44 -2.86 -0.38 2.13
CA ALA A 44 -3.64 0.62 1.46
C ALA A 44 -2.87 1.22 0.29
N LEU A 45 -3.56 1.49 -0.82
CA LEU A 45 -3.04 2.21 -1.97
C LEU A 45 -3.87 3.48 -2.14
N ASP A 46 -3.21 4.63 -2.30
CA ASP A 46 -3.88 5.94 -2.44
C ASP A 46 -4.87 6.28 -1.30
N GLY A 47 -4.62 5.75 -0.09
CA GLY A 47 -5.48 5.96 1.07
C GLY A 47 -6.71 5.04 1.12
N GLU A 48 -6.86 4.13 0.17
CA GLU A 48 -7.91 3.11 0.18
C GLU A 48 -7.35 1.76 0.62
N LEU A 49 -8.01 1.10 1.56
CA LEU A 49 -7.65 -0.24 2.01
C LEU A 49 -7.89 -1.24 0.87
N VAL A 50 -6.82 -1.86 0.37
CA VAL A 50 -6.87 -2.80 -0.75
C VAL A 50 -6.76 -4.24 -0.25
N TRP A 51 -5.86 -4.49 0.70
CA TRP A 51 -5.67 -5.82 1.28
C TRP A 51 -5.72 -5.77 2.80
N GLU A 52 -6.34 -6.79 3.38
CA GLU A 52 -6.50 -6.95 4.82
C GLU A 52 -6.28 -8.41 5.20
N SER A 53 -5.61 -8.66 6.33
CA SER A 53 -5.29 -10.00 6.85
C SER A 53 -4.36 -10.85 5.98
N ILE A 54 -3.90 -10.33 4.84
CA ILE A 54 -3.00 -11.04 3.91
C ILE A 54 -1.98 -10.05 3.34
N ILE A 55 -0.72 -10.49 3.25
CA ILE A 55 0.29 -9.77 2.47
C ILE A 55 0.21 -10.31 1.03
N PRO A 56 -0.22 -9.50 0.05
CA PRO A 56 -0.27 -9.92 -1.33
C PRO A 56 1.12 -10.23 -1.88
N MET A 57 1.16 -11.00 -2.97
CA MET A 57 2.41 -11.27 -3.68
C MET A 57 2.91 -10.00 -4.38
N GLN A 58 4.22 -9.92 -4.63
CA GLN A 58 4.84 -8.77 -5.28
C GLN A 58 4.20 -8.45 -6.64
N GLU A 59 3.88 -9.47 -7.44
CA GLU A 59 3.22 -9.31 -8.74
C GLU A 59 1.83 -8.65 -8.62
N GLU A 60 1.06 -9.02 -7.59
CA GLU A 60 -0.26 -8.45 -7.34
C GLU A 60 -0.18 -6.98 -6.92
N ILE A 61 0.81 -6.65 -6.08
CA ILE A 61 1.08 -5.26 -5.68
C ILE A 61 1.44 -4.42 -6.90
N ILE A 62 2.36 -4.91 -7.73
CA ILE A 62 2.82 -4.21 -8.94
C ILE A 62 1.67 -4.01 -9.91
N ALA A 63 0.91 -5.07 -10.21
CA ALA A 63 -0.20 -5.00 -11.14
C ALA A 63 -1.24 -3.98 -10.69
N LYS A 64 -1.55 -3.93 -9.38
CA LYS A 64 -2.52 -2.99 -8.84
C LYS A 64 -2.02 -1.54 -8.87
N ILE A 65 -0.75 -1.30 -8.57
CA ILE A 65 -0.15 0.04 -8.68
C ILE A 65 -0.19 0.53 -10.12
N GLN A 66 0.20 -0.32 -11.08
CA GLN A 66 0.20 0.04 -12.50
C GLN A 66 -1.21 0.33 -13.02
N ASP A 67 -2.19 -0.45 -12.59
CA ASP A 67 -3.61 -0.25 -12.90
C ASP A 67 -4.11 1.11 -12.39
N LEU A 68 -3.86 1.43 -11.11
CA LEU A 68 -4.23 2.71 -10.51
C LEU A 68 -3.52 3.89 -11.18
N TYR A 69 -2.21 3.76 -11.43
CA TYR A 69 -1.42 4.78 -12.12
C TYR A 69 -1.95 5.02 -13.53
N ARG A 70 -2.30 3.97 -14.27
CA ARG A 70 -2.88 4.09 -15.61
C ARG A 70 -4.24 4.78 -15.57
N GLN A 71 -5.13 4.40 -14.66
CA GLN A 71 -6.45 5.02 -14.52
C GLN A 71 -6.35 6.52 -14.21
N LYS A 72 -5.43 6.92 -13.33
CA LYS A 72 -5.20 8.34 -13.00
C LYS A 72 -4.63 9.15 -14.17
N ASN A 73 -3.77 8.55 -14.99
CA ASN A 73 -3.09 9.24 -16.10
C ASN A 73 -3.78 9.10 -17.47
N GLN A 74 -4.76 8.21 -17.62
CA GLN A 74 -5.57 8.06 -18.85
C GLN A 74 -6.93 8.79 -18.77
N GLY A 75 -7.21 9.48 -17.67
CA GLY A 75 -8.39 10.33 -17.50
C GLY A 75 -8.19 11.80 -17.88
N VAL A 76 -7.54 12.07 -19.02
CA VAL A 76 -7.45 13.41 -19.65
C VAL A 76 -7.91 13.33 -21.09
#